data_AF-A0A3R7F3A4-F1
#
_entry.id   AF-A0A3R7F3A4-F1
#
_cell.length_a   1.000
_cell.length_b   1.000
_cell.length_c   1.000
_cell.angle_alpha   90.00
_cell.angle_beta   90.00
_cell.angle_gamma   90.00
#
_symmetry.space_group_name_H-M   'P 1'
#
loop_
_entity.id
_entity.type
_entity.pdbx_description
1 polymer ?
#
loop_
_entity_poly.entity_id
_entity_poly.type
_entity_poly.pdbx_seq_one_letter_code
_entity_poly.pdbx_strand_id
1 'polypeptide(L)'
;MNTVTLASDPEDAAAVEAVEAHHTHLAGELAGRVSVLLDTAARNPAGAEAARASLAAFCERELLPHAAAEEKALYPAAHGTKEARLLVDGMLAEHRRLAGLVAAVRSAPTAVHAAAEGRALQVLFEEHLEKENNLVLPLIAGSTEVSLAELLAGMHELLGGHEHGEDGEETGGGCGGHCTCGETEEEADPELDVREVPHAIRHATVFGALGAVPAGRAMVLVAPHDPKPLLAQIEDRNPGVFSVEYLERGPEAWRLRLSHR
;
A
#
# COMPACT_ATOMS: atom_id res chain seq x y z
N MET A 1 -12.50 10.72 -14.89
CA MET A 1 -11.99 11.95 -15.53
C MET A 1 -10.64 12.18 -14.91
N ASN A 2 -9.54 12.15 -15.66
CA ASN A 2 -8.23 12.49 -15.10
C ASN A 2 -8.23 13.98 -14.83
N THR A 3 -8.52 14.36 -13.59
CA THR A 3 -8.25 15.69 -13.07
C THR A 3 -6.73 15.81 -13.01
N VAL A 4 -6.14 16.55 -13.94
CA VAL A 4 -4.74 16.95 -13.83
C VAL A 4 -4.63 17.80 -12.57
N THR A 5 -3.95 17.27 -11.54
CA THR A 5 -3.63 17.99 -10.30
C THR A 5 -2.78 19.20 -10.67
N LEU A 6 -3.36 20.39 -10.64
CA LEU A 6 -2.64 21.65 -10.81
C LEU A 6 -2.04 22.02 -9.45
N ALA A 7 -0.87 21.46 -9.14
CA ALA A 7 -0.09 21.91 -7.98
C ALA A 7 0.41 23.35 -8.18
N SER A 8 0.51 24.12 -7.10
CA SER A 8 1.03 25.49 -7.07
C SER A 8 2.51 25.56 -7.45
N ASP A 9 3.30 24.55 -7.09
CA ASP A 9 4.76 24.47 -7.29
C ASP A 9 5.20 22.99 -7.45
N PRO A 10 6.23 22.66 -8.25
CA PRO A 10 6.90 21.35 -8.29
C PRO A 10 7.16 20.65 -6.95
N GLU A 11 7.47 21.36 -5.87
CA GLU A 11 7.67 20.73 -4.56
C GLU A 11 6.37 20.12 -4.02
N ASP A 12 5.25 20.83 -4.14
CA ASP A 12 3.93 20.32 -3.75
C ASP A 12 3.48 19.17 -4.68
N ALA A 13 3.84 19.21 -5.97
CA ALA A 13 3.58 18.10 -6.89
C ALA A 13 4.32 16.81 -6.46
N ALA A 14 5.60 16.92 -6.14
CA ALA A 14 6.39 15.79 -5.63
C ALA A 14 5.84 15.28 -4.29
N ALA A 15 5.36 16.19 -3.44
CA ALA A 15 4.75 15.86 -2.17
C ALA A 15 3.44 15.07 -2.35
N VAL A 16 2.58 15.45 -3.30
CA VAL A 16 1.39 14.66 -3.67
C VAL A 16 1.79 13.25 -4.11
N GLU A 17 2.75 13.13 -5.02
CA GLU A 17 3.20 11.82 -5.51
C GLU A 17 3.76 10.92 -4.38
N ALA A 18 4.50 11.51 -3.44
CA ALA A 18 5.03 10.79 -2.29
C ALA A 18 3.91 10.28 -1.36
N VAL A 19 2.90 11.09 -1.07
CA VAL A 19 1.74 10.68 -0.27
C VAL A 19 0.94 9.60 -0.98
N GLU A 20 0.65 9.76 -2.27
CA GLU A 20 -0.06 8.74 -3.05
C GLU A 20 0.69 7.40 -3.10
N ALA A 21 2.02 7.43 -3.20
CA ALA A 21 2.86 6.24 -3.12
C ALA A 21 2.78 5.58 -1.74
N HIS A 22 2.81 6.37 -0.66
CA HIS A 22 2.65 5.86 0.70
C HIS A 22 1.26 5.23 0.92
N HIS A 23 0.19 5.89 0.46
CA HIS A 23 -1.19 5.38 0.52
C HIS A 23 -1.33 4.06 -0.23
N THR A 24 -0.71 3.97 -1.41
CA THR A 24 -0.66 2.74 -2.20
C THR A 24 0.00 1.60 -1.42
N HIS A 25 1.11 1.88 -0.73
CA HIS A 25 1.81 0.89 0.08
C HIS A 25 0.95 0.40 1.26
N LEU A 26 0.37 1.32 2.04
CA LEU A 26 -0.51 0.98 3.16
C LEU A 26 -1.73 0.15 2.73
N ALA A 27 -2.38 0.53 1.63
CA ALA A 27 -3.52 -0.19 1.09
C ALA A 27 -3.15 -1.62 0.65
N GLY A 28 -1.98 -1.79 0.01
CA GLY A 28 -1.46 -3.09 -0.39
C GLY A 28 -1.18 -4.01 0.79
N GLU A 29 -0.49 -3.51 1.81
CA GLU A 29 -0.17 -4.27 3.03
C GLU A 29 -1.44 -4.68 3.79
N LEU A 30 -2.44 -3.78 3.87
CA LEU A 30 -3.75 -4.07 4.45
C LEU A 30 -4.47 -5.17 3.66
N ALA A 31 -4.56 -5.02 2.34
CA ALA A 31 -5.23 -5.96 1.46
C ALA A 31 -4.63 -7.37 1.54
N GLY A 32 -3.30 -7.47 1.52
CA GLY A 32 -2.59 -8.75 1.66
C GLY A 32 -2.91 -9.44 2.99
N ARG A 33 -2.87 -8.71 4.10
CA ARG A 33 -3.17 -9.27 5.44
C ARG A 33 -4.62 -9.70 5.59
N VAL A 34 -5.55 -8.90 5.07
CA VAL A 34 -6.98 -9.25 5.04
C VAL A 34 -7.23 -10.50 4.20
N SER A 35 -6.56 -10.63 3.05
CA SER A 35 -6.62 -11.84 2.22
C SER A 35 -6.15 -13.08 2.98
N VAL A 36 -5.00 -13.02 3.66
CA VAL A 36 -4.47 -14.13 4.45
C VAL A 36 -5.42 -14.52 5.60
N LEU A 37 -6.02 -13.52 6.26
CA LEU A 37 -7.00 -13.76 7.33
C LEU A 37 -8.27 -14.42 6.79
N LEU A 38 -8.83 -13.95 5.67
CA LEU A 38 -10.00 -14.54 5.02
C LEU A 38 -9.74 -16.01 4.64
N ASP A 39 -8.62 -16.26 3.98
CA ASP A 39 -8.22 -17.59 3.51
C ASP A 39 -8.02 -18.58 4.65
N THR A 40 -7.38 -18.14 5.73
CA THR A 40 -7.12 -18.98 6.90
C THR A 40 -8.39 -19.18 7.70
N ALA A 41 -9.23 -18.16 7.86
CA ALA A 41 -10.54 -18.29 8.50
C ALA A 41 -11.46 -19.27 7.76
N ALA A 42 -11.38 -19.35 6.43
CA ALA A 42 -12.15 -20.30 5.63
C ALA A 42 -11.62 -21.74 5.73
N ARG A 43 -10.30 -21.92 5.69
CA ARG A 43 -9.67 -23.26 5.62
C ARG A 43 -9.34 -23.88 6.98
N ASN A 44 -8.88 -23.05 7.92
CA ASN A 44 -8.44 -23.46 9.25
C ASN A 44 -8.75 -22.37 10.30
N PRO A 45 -10.01 -22.26 10.75
CA PRO A 45 -10.41 -21.24 11.73
C PRO A 45 -9.58 -21.25 13.02
N ALA A 46 -9.10 -22.42 13.46
CA ALA A 46 -8.29 -22.56 14.67
C ALA A 46 -6.87 -21.98 14.52
N GLY A 47 -6.36 -21.90 13.28
CA GLY A 47 -5.04 -21.33 12.96
C GLY A 47 -5.06 -19.85 12.59
N ALA A 48 -6.24 -19.21 12.50
CA ALA A 48 -6.37 -17.84 12.02
C ALA A 48 -5.88 -16.77 13.00
N GLU A 49 -5.59 -17.12 14.25
CA GLU A 49 -5.19 -16.17 15.29
C GLU A 49 -3.89 -15.44 14.95
N ALA A 50 -2.92 -16.12 14.33
CA ALA A 50 -1.67 -15.47 13.90
C ALA A 50 -1.91 -14.44 12.78
N ALA A 51 -2.74 -14.78 11.77
CA ALA A 51 -3.10 -13.86 10.69
C ALA A 51 -3.87 -12.64 11.22
N ARG A 52 -4.78 -12.87 12.17
CA ARG A 52 -5.54 -11.84 12.86
C ARG A 52 -4.63 -10.90 13.65
N ALA A 53 -3.71 -11.45 14.45
CA ALA A 53 -2.77 -10.67 15.24
C ALA A 53 -1.85 -9.83 14.34
N SER A 54 -1.40 -10.40 13.21
CA SER A 54 -0.60 -9.69 12.21
C SER A 54 -1.35 -8.50 11.60
N LEU A 55 -2.61 -8.69 11.19
CA LEU A 55 -3.47 -7.62 10.69
C LEU A 55 -3.65 -6.50 11.74
N ALA A 56 -4.02 -6.87 12.97
CA ALA A 56 -4.23 -5.90 14.05
C ALA A 56 -2.94 -5.10 14.36
N ALA A 57 -1.79 -5.78 14.43
CA ALA A 57 -0.51 -5.15 14.70
C ALA A 57 -0.10 -4.14 13.62
N PHE A 58 -0.30 -4.49 12.34
CA PHE A 58 -0.07 -3.55 11.24
C PHE A 58 -0.96 -2.32 11.37
N CYS A 59 -2.25 -2.51 11.62
CA CYS A 59 -3.17 -1.38 11.77
C CYS A 59 -2.80 -0.46 12.94
N GLU A 60 -2.40 -1.04 14.08
CA GLU A 60 -2.03 -0.27 15.28
C GLU A 60 -0.68 0.45 15.15
N ARG A 61 0.26 -0.09 14.36
CA ARG A 61 1.62 0.47 14.23
C ARG A 61 1.80 1.39 13.04
N GLU A 62 0.98 1.24 12.01
CA GLU A 62 1.17 1.95 10.74
C GLU A 62 -0.10 2.71 10.33
N LEU A 63 -1.22 2.01 10.12
CA LEU A 63 -2.45 2.64 9.61
C LEU A 63 -3.02 3.71 10.54
N LEU A 64 -3.19 3.41 11.84
CA LEU A 64 -3.77 4.37 12.78
C LEU A 64 -2.83 5.54 13.09
N PRO A 65 -1.50 5.34 13.26
CA PRO A 65 -0.56 6.45 13.34
C PRO A 65 -0.54 7.33 12.08
N HIS A 66 -0.63 6.75 10.88
CA HIS A 66 -0.78 7.48 9.62
C HIS A 66 -2.01 8.40 9.64
N ALA A 67 -3.19 7.82 9.89
CA ALA A 67 -4.44 8.57 10.01
C ALA A 67 -4.37 9.71 11.04
N ALA A 68 -3.76 9.46 12.21
CA ALA A 68 -3.58 10.49 13.23
C ALA A 68 -2.62 11.62 12.81
N ALA A 69 -1.63 11.29 11.99
CA ALA A 69 -0.68 12.27 11.45
C ALA A 69 -1.39 13.22 10.46
N GLU A 70 -2.28 12.70 9.61
CA GLU A 70 -3.10 13.48 8.68
C GLU A 70 -4.09 14.40 9.39
N GLU A 71 -4.74 13.91 10.45
CA GLU A 71 -5.63 14.72 11.29
C GLU A 71 -4.91 15.94 11.88
N LYS A 72 -3.62 15.80 12.17
CA LYS A 72 -2.82 16.85 12.76
C LYS A 72 -2.23 17.80 11.72
N ALA A 73 -1.83 17.29 10.56
CA ALA A 73 -1.11 18.04 9.54
C ALA A 73 -2.03 18.54 8.41
N LEU A 74 -2.66 17.62 7.67
CA LEU A 74 -3.37 17.93 6.43
C LEU A 74 -4.78 18.49 6.66
N TYR A 75 -5.54 17.88 7.57
CA TYR A 75 -6.96 18.20 7.74
C TYR A 75 -7.26 19.61 8.23
N PRO A 76 -6.45 20.24 9.11
CA PRO A 76 -6.66 21.64 9.49
C PRO A 76 -6.59 22.59 8.28
N ALA A 77 -5.67 22.35 7.35
CA ALA A 77 -5.53 23.17 6.14
C ALA A 77 -6.75 23.01 5.21
N ALA A 78 -7.16 21.77 4.92
CA ALA A 78 -8.33 21.51 4.09
C ALA A 78 -9.64 22.01 4.74
N HIS A 79 -9.82 21.81 6.06
CA HIS A 79 -11.02 22.24 6.80
C HIS A 79 -11.17 23.77 6.88
N GLY A 80 -10.06 24.51 6.72
CA GLY A 80 -10.07 25.97 6.61
C GLY A 80 -10.85 26.49 5.40
N THR A 81 -10.93 25.70 4.33
CA THR A 81 -11.68 26.03 3.11
C THR A 81 -13.17 25.73 3.27
N LYS A 82 -14.04 26.47 2.57
CA LYS A 82 -15.50 26.23 2.66
C LYS A 82 -15.89 24.96 1.90
N GLU A 83 -15.16 24.67 0.83
CA GLU A 83 -15.40 23.62 -0.14
C GLU A 83 -15.14 22.24 0.46
N ALA A 84 -14.12 22.08 1.31
CA ALA A 84 -13.77 20.79 1.90
C ALA A 84 -14.19 20.60 3.36
N ARG A 85 -14.74 21.62 4.05
CA ARG A 85 -15.08 21.51 5.48
C ARG A 85 -15.92 20.27 5.82
N LEU A 86 -17.04 20.09 5.12
CA LEU A 86 -17.95 18.95 5.37
C LEU A 86 -17.33 17.61 4.96
N LEU A 87 -16.45 17.61 3.94
CA LEU A 87 -15.69 16.42 3.57
C LEU A 87 -14.74 16.00 4.70
N VAL A 88 -13.97 16.96 5.23
CA VAL A 88 -13.03 16.70 6.33
C VAL A 88 -13.75 16.26 7.60
N ASP A 89 -14.90 16.85 7.95
CA ASP A 89 -15.74 16.37 9.05
C ASP A 89 -16.16 14.90 8.88
N GLY A 90 -16.49 14.52 7.64
CA GLY A 90 -16.77 13.13 7.25
C GLY A 90 -15.56 12.22 7.39
N MET A 91 -14.39 12.65 6.88
CA MET A 91 -13.13 11.89 6.94
C MET A 91 -12.68 11.67 8.39
N LEU A 92 -12.79 12.67 9.26
CA LEU A 92 -12.56 12.51 10.71
C LEU A 92 -13.50 11.49 11.35
N ALA A 93 -14.76 11.42 10.89
CA ALA A 93 -15.68 10.38 11.33
C ALA A 93 -15.27 8.99 10.80
N GLU A 94 -14.75 8.91 9.58
CA GLU A 94 -14.21 7.67 9.02
C GLU A 94 -12.98 7.18 9.78
N HIS A 95 -12.04 8.03 10.17
CA HIS A 95 -10.91 7.65 11.03
C HIS A 95 -11.36 7.00 12.35
N ARG A 96 -12.38 7.56 13.01
CA ARG A 96 -12.99 6.94 14.19
C ARG A 96 -13.62 5.59 13.89
N ARG A 97 -14.19 5.41 12.69
CA ARG A 97 -14.73 4.11 12.24
C ARG A 97 -13.63 3.10 11.92
N LEU A 98 -12.53 3.52 11.27
CA LEU A 98 -11.36 2.69 11.03
C LEU A 98 -10.79 2.18 12.36
N ALA A 99 -10.56 3.06 13.35
CA ALA A 99 -10.12 2.67 14.68
C ALA A 99 -11.09 1.68 15.37
N GLY A 100 -12.40 1.90 15.22
CA GLY A 100 -13.42 0.98 15.71
C GLY A 100 -13.36 -0.40 15.06
N LEU A 101 -13.15 -0.46 13.74
CA LEU A 101 -13.00 -1.71 12.99
C LEU A 101 -11.72 -2.45 13.35
N VAL A 102 -10.60 -1.75 13.57
CA VAL A 102 -9.35 -2.35 14.07
C VAL A 102 -9.58 -3.01 15.44
N ALA A 103 -10.26 -2.32 16.36
CA ALA A 103 -10.64 -2.90 17.64
C ALA A 103 -11.61 -4.09 17.49
N ALA A 104 -12.53 -4.05 16.53
CA ALA A 104 -13.45 -5.13 16.22
C ALA A 104 -12.72 -6.36 15.66
N VAL A 105 -11.77 -6.20 14.74
CA VAL A 105 -10.90 -7.29 14.24
C VAL A 105 -10.22 -7.98 15.43
N ARG A 106 -9.62 -7.21 16.35
CA ARG A 106 -8.90 -7.75 17.53
C ARG A 106 -9.80 -8.45 18.55
N SER A 107 -11.07 -8.06 18.67
CA SER A 107 -11.98 -8.56 19.71
C SER A 107 -13.10 -9.48 19.21
N ALA A 108 -13.25 -9.63 17.89
CA ALA A 108 -14.19 -10.53 17.25
C ALA A 108 -14.20 -11.96 17.86
N PRO A 109 -15.38 -12.57 18.03
CA PRO A 109 -15.53 -13.83 18.77
C PRO A 109 -15.02 -15.06 17.99
N THR A 110 -14.86 -14.96 16.68
CA THR A 110 -14.44 -16.07 15.81
C THR A 110 -13.57 -15.54 14.68
N ALA A 111 -12.79 -16.42 14.05
CA ALA A 111 -12.00 -16.10 12.85
C ALA A 111 -12.84 -15.52 11.71
N VAL A 112 -14.05 -16.05 11.46
CA VAL A 112 -14.94 -15.57 10.39
C VAL A 112 -15.40 -14.14 10.65
N HIS A 113 -15.82 -13.84 11.88
CA HIS A 113 -16.15 -12.47 12.29
C HIS A 113 -14.94 -11.54 12.16
N ALA A 114 -13.74 -11.96 12.61
CA ALA A 114 -12.53 -11.16 12.45
C ALA A 114 -12.21 -10.84 10.98
N ALA A 115 -12.39 -11.83 10.09
CA ALA A 115 -12.18 -11.66 8.67
C ALA A 115 -13.22 -10.73 8.02
N ALA A 116 -14.48 -10.79 8.46
CA ALA A 116 -15.52 -9.87 8.02
C ALA A 116 -15.23 -8.41 8.44
N GLU A 117 -14.82 -8.19 9.69
CA GLU A 117 -14.38 -6.87 10.16
C GLU A 117 -13.14 -6.39 9.40
N GLY A 118 -12.20 -7.28 9.11
CA GLY A 118 -11.01 -6.99 8.31
C GLY A 118 -11.35 -6.56 6.88
N ARG A 119 -12.32 -7.23 6.23
CA ARG A 119 -12.77 -6.83 4.90
C ARG A 119 -13.53 -5.50 4.92
N ALA A 120 -14.33 -5.24 5.95
CA ALA A 120 -15.00 -3.95 6.12
C ALA A 120 -13.98 -2.81 6.33
N LEU A 121 -12.94 -3.06 7.13
CA LEU A 121 -11.82 -2.14 7.32
C LEU A 121 -11.12 -1.83 5.99
N GLN A 122 -10.79 -2.85 5.21
CA GLN A 122 -10.15 -2.68 3.91
C GLN A 122 -10.97 -1.79 2.97
N VAL A 123 -12.25 -2.12 2.77
CA VAL A 123 -13.12 -1.35 1.85
C VAL A 123 -13.27 0.10 2.31
N LEU A 124 -13.45 0.34 3.62
CA LEU A 124 -13.55 1.70 4.13
C LEU A 124 -12.24 2.47 3.95
N PHE A 125 -11.09 1.83 4.19
CA PHE A 125 -9.79 2.47 4.03
C PHE A 125 -9.47 2.78 2.56
N GLU A 126 -9.76 1.87 1.64
CA GLU A 126 -9.61 2.12 0.19
C GLU A 126 -10.46 3.32 -0.26
N GLU A 127 -11.74 3.37 0.13
CA GLU A 127 -12.62 4.52 -0.17
C GLU A 127 -12.19 5.80 0.55
N HIS A 128 -11.56 5.69 1.72
CA HIS A 128 -10.99 6.82 2.43
C HIS A 128 -9.84 7.45 1.63
N LEU A 129 -8.89 6.64 1.20
CA LEU A 129 -7.75 7.08 0.40
C LEU A 129 -8.18 7.66 -0.95
N GLU A 130 -9.24 7.14 -1.58
CA GLU A 130 -9.79 7.72 -2.81
C GLU A 130 -10.27 9.16 -2.61
N LYS A 131 -10.91 9.48 -1.48
CA LYS A 131 -11.32 10.86 -1.18
C LYS A 131 -10.11 11.75 -0.90
N GLU A 132 -9.13 11.22 -0.19
CA GLU A 132 -7.92 11.97 0.14
C GLU A 132 -7.10 12.30 -1.09
N ASN A 133 -6.77 11.29 -1.90
CA ASN A 133 -5.96 11.43 -3.11
C ASN A 133 -6.63 12.28 -4.18
N ASN A 134 -7.94 12.13 -4.37
CA ASN A 134 -8.62 12.82 -5.48
C ASN A 134 -9.26 14.16 -5.09
N LEU A 135 -9.48 14.43 -3.79
CA LEU A 135 -10.18 15.63 -3.34
C LEU A 135 -9.35 16.47 -2.38
N VAL A 136 -8.73 15.87 -1.36
CA VAL A 136 -8.02 16.61 -0.31
C VAL A 136 -6.64 17.05 -0.79
N LEU A 137 -5.81 16.13 -1.29
CA LEU A 137 -4.45 16.45 -1.74
C LEU A 137 -4.44 17.48 -2.87
N PRO A 138 -5.26 17.36 -3.93
CA PRO A 138 -5.27 18.36 -5.01
C PRO A 138 -5.75 19.73 -4.54
N LEU A 139 -6.66 19.77 -3.55
CA LEU A 139 -7.14 21.03 -2.99
C LEU A 139 -6.04 21.75 -2.21
N ILE A 140 -5.28 21.02 -1.38
CA ILE A 140 -4.17 21.60 -0.61
C ILE A 140 -3.04 21.99 -1.56
N ALA A 141 -2.62 21.08 -2.44
CA ALA A 141 -1.53 21.31 -3.39
C ALA A 141 -1.85 22.41 -4.42
N GLY A 142 -3.12 22.71 -4.68
CA GLY A 142 -3.52 23.82 -5.56
C GLY A 142 -3.62 25.17 -4.85
N SER A 143 -3.39 25.23 -3.54
CA SER A 143 -3.47 26.46 -2.74
C SER A 143 -2.22 27.31 -2.90
N THR A 144 -2.38 28.62 -3.07
CA THR A 144 -1.25 29.57 -3.01
C THR A 144 -0.93 30.05 -1.60
N GLU A 145 -1.76 29.68 -0.60
CA GLU A 145 -1.63 30.14 0.79
C GLU A 145 -0.98 29.11 1.71
N VAL A 146 -0.96 27.84 1.30
CA VAL A 146 -0.49 26.71 2.11
C VAL A 146 0.35 25.81 1.22
N SER A 147 1.57 25.47 1.64
CA SER A 147 2.39 24.46 0.97
C SER A 147 2.11 23.07 1.57
N LEU A 148 1.81 22.11 0.70
CA LEU A 148 1.66 20.71 1.08
C LEU A 148 3.01 20.12 1.53
N ALA A 149 4.10 20.45 0.82
CA ALA A 149 5.44 19.99 1.15
C ALA A 149 5.87 20.41 2.57
N GLU A 150 5.61 21.67 2.97
CA GLU A 150 5.91 22.15 4.33
C GLU A 150 5.06 21.45 5.40
N LEU A 151 3.77 21.21 5.12
CA LEU A 151 2.88 20.49 6.05
C LEU A 151 3.37 19.05 6.30
N LEU A 152 3.83 18.36 5.25
CA LEU A 152 4.30 16.98 5.33
C LEU A 152 5.70 16.87 5.94
N ALA A 153 6.56 17.86 5.76
CA ALA A 153 7.87 17.91 6.45
C ALA A 153 7.70 17.85 7.98
N GLY A 154 6.69 18.55 8.53
CA GLY A 154 6.33 18.47 9.95
C GLY A 154 5.78 17.11 10.38
N MET A 155 5.27 16.30 9.44
CA MET A 155 4.74 14.96 9.69
C MET A 155 5.84 13.92 9.94
N HIS A 156 6.97 14.00 9.22
CA HIS A 156 8.15 13.16 9.47
C HIS A 156 8.82 13.44 10.83
N GLU A 157 8.82 14.70 11.30
CA GLU A 157 9.27 15.03 12.66
C GLU A 157 8.36 14.43 13.74
N LEU A 158 7.07 14.27 13.45
CA LEU A 158 6.06 13.73 14.36
C LEU A 158 6.01 12.20 14.40
N LEU A 159 6.35 11.55 13.29
CA LEU A 159 6.48 10.09 13.19
C LEU A 159 7.85 9.59 13.66
N GLY A 160 8.78 10.50 13.96
CA GLY A 160 10.04 10.20 14.63
C GLY A 160 11.12 9.67 13.68
N GLY A 161 12.10 10.53 13.42
CA GLY A 161 13.34 10.18 12.74
C GLY A 161 14.07 9.03 13.42
N HIS A 162 14.22 7.94 12.68
CA HIS A 162 15.35 7.02 12.82
C HIS A 162 16.36 7.35 11.73
N GLU A 163 17.13 8.43 11.95
CA GLU A 163 18.43 8.52 11.32
C GLU A 163 19.28 7.35 11.85
N HIS A 164 19.68 6.46 10.94
CA HIS A 164 20.63 5.40 11.22
C HIS A 164 21.98 6.02 11.54
N GLY A 165 22.22 6.25 12.84
CA GLY A 165 23.55 6.41 13.38
C GLY A 165 24.30 5.09 13.25
N GLU A 166 25.38 5.12 12.47
CA GLU A 166 26.49 4.19 12.57
C GLU A 166 26.98 4.15 14.02
N ASP A 167 27.04 2.96 14.60
CA ASP A 167 28.12 2.54 15.50
C ASP A 167 27.98 1.03 15.71
N GLY A 168 29.00 0.30 15.27
CA GLY A 168 29.08 -1.14 15.44
C GLY A 168 29.52 -1.54 16.85
N GLU A 169 29.15 -2.74 17.28
CA GLU A 169 30.14 -3.71 17.74
C GLU A 169 29.57 -5.12 17.83
N GLU A 170 30.44 -6.07 17.50
CA GLU A 170 30.23 -7.50 17.43
C GLU A 170 29.89 -8.13 18.78
N THR A 171 29.08 -9.20 18.79
CA THR A 171 29.38 -10.41 19.56
C THR A 171 28.78 -11.64 18.87
N GLY A 172 29.63 -12.65 18.67
CA GLY A 172 29.30 -13.88 17.94
C GLY A 172 28.57 -14.95 18.74
N GLY A 173 28.22 -16.02 18.04
CA GLY A 173 27.72 -17.26 18.63
C GLY A 173 26.95 -18.12 17.62
N GLY A 174 27.67 -18.99 16.91
CA GLY A 174 27.05 -19.93 15.96
C GLY A 174 26.33 -21.10 16.64
N CYS A 175 25.40 -21.72 15.91
CA CYS A 175 25.15 -23.15 15.96
C CYS A 175 24.51 -23.61 14.64
N GLY A 176 24.98 -24.75 14.13
CA GLY A 176 24.65 -25.29 12.82
C GLY A 176 23.28 -25.95 12.75
N GLY A 177 22.67 -25.81 11.59
CA GLY A 177 21.44 -26.51 11.21
C GLY A 177 21.50 -26.83 9.72
N HIS A 178 22.28 -27.85 9.37
CA HIS A 178 22.15 -28.49 8.06
C HIS A 178 20.80 -29.21 8.00
N CYS A 179 19.87 -28.70 7.21
CA CYS A 179 18.75 -29.47 6.71
C CYS A 179 18.78 -29.45 5.18
N THR A 180 19.20 -30.59 4.65
CA THR A 180 19.03 -30.99 3.27
C THR A 180 17.59 -31.49 3.06
N CYS A 181 16.87 -30.86 2.14
CA CYS A 181 15.81 -31.51 1.37
C CYS A 181 15.77 -30.83 0.01
N GLY A 182 16.33 -31.51 -0.98
CA GLY A 182 16.22 -31.10 -2.37
C GLY A 182 14.82 -31.38 -2.89
N GLU A 183 14.35 -30.48 -3.75
CA GLU A 183 13.48 -30.74 -4.89
C GLU A 183 13.54 -29.47 -5.77
N THR A 184 14.39 -29.51 -6.79
CA THR A 184 14.33 -28.56 -7.91
C THR A 184 13.16 -28.96 -8.79
N GLU A 185 11.98 -28.50 -8.42
CA GLU A 185 10.97 -28.21 -9.44
C GLU A 185 11.38 -26.87 -10.04
N GLU A 186 11.47 -26.79 -11.37
CA GLU A 186 11.51 -25.49 -12.06
C GLU A 186 10.18 -24.80 -11.75
N GLU A 187 10.14 -24.12 -10.60
CA GLU A 187 8.98 -23.41 -10.12
C GLU A 187 8.70 -22.29 -11.12
N ALA A 188 7.71 -22.53 -11.99
CA ALA A 188 7.29 -21.56 -12.98
C ALA A 188 7.03 -20.23 -12.28
N ASP A 189 7.51 -19.14 -12.88
CA ASP A 189 7.33 -17.80 -12.30
C ASP A 189 5.87 -17.55 -11.93
N PRO A 190 5.58 -17.04 -10.72
CA PRO A 190 4.23 -16.71 -10.32
C PRO A 190 3.58 -15.72 -11.31
N GLU A 191 2.33 -16.00 -11.67
CA GLU A 191 1.57 -15.22 -12.65
C GLU A 191 0.52 -14.34 -11.98
N LEU A 192 0.49 -13.06 -12.36
CA LEU A 192 -0.53 -12.08 -11.99
C LEU A 192 -1.32 -11.67 -13.23
N ASP A 193 -2.57 -12.12 -13.33
CA ASP A 193 -3.51 -11.67 -14.35
C ASP A 193 -4.29 -10.44 -13.89
N VAL A 194 -3.89 -9.27 -14.38
CA VAL A 194 -4.53 -8.01 -14.00
C VAL A 194 -5.88 -7.78 -14.68
N ARG A 195 -6.28 -8.62 -15.63
CA ARG A 195 -7.61 -8.56 -16.24
C ARG A 195 -8.69 -8.93 -15.23
N GLU A 196 -8.36 -9.79 -14.27
CA GLU A 196 -9.24 -10.20 -13.17
C GLU A 196 -9.26 -9.19 -12.01
N VAL A 197 -8.31 -8.26 -12.00
CA VAL A 197 -8.19 -7.22 -10.97
C VAL A 197 -9.04 -5.99 -11.34
N PRO A 198 -9.92 -5.50 -10.44
CA PRO A 198 -10.68 -4.27 -10.66
C PRO A 198 -9.79 -3.09 -11.03
N HIS A 199 -10.23 -2.29 -12.01
CA HIS A 199 -9.42 -1.22 -12.60
C HIS A 199 -8.85 -0.25 -11.56
N ALA A 200 -9.63 0.12 -10.54
CA ALA A 200 -9.24 1.07 -9.50
C ALA A 200 -7.98 0.63 -8.73
N ILE A 201 -7.85 -0.67 -8.42
CA ILE A 201 -6.73 -1.20 -7.62
C ILE A 201 -5.68 -1.94 -8.46
N ARG A 202 -5.90 -2.05 -9.78
CA ARG A 202 -5.06 -2.81 -10.69
C ARG A 202 -3.60 -2.38 -10.64
N HIS A 203 -3.40 -1.07 -10.65
CA HIS A 203 -2.08 -0.47 -10.65
C HIS A 203 -1.32 -0.79 -9.36
N ALA A 204 -1.97 -0.56 -8.21
CA ALA A 204 -1.45 -0.89 -6.89
C ALA A 204 -1.12 -2.38 -6.75
N THR A 205 -1.99 -3.25 -7.27
CA THR A 205 -1.81 -4.71 -7.23
C THR A 205 -0.54 -5.14 -7.96
N VAL A 206 -0.23 -4.53 -9.12
CA VAL A 206 1.03 -4.84 -9.83
C VAL A 206 2.24 -4.41 -9.03
N PHE A 207 2.24 -3.19 -8.47
CA PHE A 207 3.40 -2.71 -7.70
C PHE A 207 3.61 -3.49 -6.40
N GLY A 208 2.53 -3.85 -5.70
CA GLY A 208 2.61 -4.70 -4.52
C GLY A 208 3.17 -6.09 -4.85
N ALA A 209 2.67 -6.72 -5.90
CA ALA A 209 3.18 -8.01 -6.37
C ALA A 209 4.66 -7.91 -6.78
N LEU A 210 5.05 -6.85 -7.48
CA LEU A 210 6.41 -6.63 -7.93
C LEU A 210 7.38 -6.41 -6.76
N GLY A 211 6.98 -5.64 -5.74
CA GLY A 211 7.76 -5.43 -4.52
C GLY A 211 7.96 -6.69 -3.67
N ALA A 212 7.07 -7.68 -3.82
CA ALA A 212 7.19 -8.98 -3.15
C ALA A 212 8.10 -9.98 -3.89
N VAL A 213 8.55 -9.68 -5.13
CA VAL A 213 9.45 -10.56 -5.89
C VAL A 213 10.86 -10.47 -5.29
N PRO A 214 11.46 -11.57 -4.79
CA PRO A 214 12.84 -11.54 -4.28
C PRO A 214 13.87 -11.26 -5.38
N ALA A 215 15.03 -10.70 -5.03
CA ALA A 215 16.14 -10.51 -5.97
C ALA A 215 16.54 -11.85 -6.61
N GLY A 216 16.75 -11.86 -7.93
CA GLY A 216 17.02 -13.06 -8.71
C GLY A 216 15.79 -13.92 -9.06
N ARG A 217 14.59 -13.51 -8.65
CA ARG A 217 13.31 -14.15 -9.04
C ARG A 217 12.56 -13.27 -10.04
N ALA A 218 11.45 -13.81 -10.55
CA ALA A 218 10.64 -13.15 -11.55
C ALA A 218 9.15 -13.46 -11.36
N MET A 219 8.28 -12.65 -11.96
CA MET A 219 6.84 -12.87 -12.06
C MET A 219 6.37 -12.66 -13.50
N VAL A 220 5.26 -13.29 -13.89
CA VAL A 220 4.58 -13.04 -15.16
C VAL A 220 3.39 -12.11 -14.93
N LEU A 221 3.35 -10.99 -15.65
CA LEU A 221 2.22 -10.07 -15.71
C LEU A 221 1.38 -10.35 -16.95
N VAL A 222 0.07 -10.58 -16.79
CA VAL A 222 -0.88 -10.71 -17.90
C VAL A 222 -1.80 -9.50 -17.94
N ALA A 223 -1.76 -8.75 -19.04
CA ALA A 223 -2.51 -7.52 -19.23
C ALA A 223 -3.44 -7.57 -20.47
N PRO A 224 -4.55 -6.80 -20.46
CA PRO A 224 -5.47 -6.75 -21.61
C PRO A 224 -4.90 -5.96 -22.81
N HIS A 225 -3.84 -5.19 -22.61
CA HIS A 225 -3.14 -4.41 -23.62
C HIS A 225 -1.67 -4.24 -23.22
N ASP A 226 -0.83 -3.74 -24.13
CA ASP A 226 0.58 -3.42 -23.85
C ASP A 226 0.68 -2.37 -22.72
N PRO A 227 1.27 -2.70 -21.54
CA PRO A 227 1.24 -1.82 -20.38
C PRO A 227 2.40 -0.80 -20.37
N LYS A 228 2.72 -0.18 -21.52
CA LYS A 228 3.86 0.75 -21.66
C LYS A 228 3.95 1.84 -20.58
N PRO A 229 2.86 2.52 -20.18
CA PRO A 229 2.93 3.54 -19.14
C PRO A 229 3.37 2.97 -17.78
N LEU A 230 2.85 1.80 -17.42
CA LEU A 230 3.22 1.08 -16.20
C LEU A 230 4.69 0.65 -16.23
N LEU A 231 5.18 0.15 -17.38
CA LEU A 231 6.59 -0.23 -17.52
C LEU A 231 7.53 0.98 -17.36
N ALA A 232 7.16 2.13 -17.92
CA ALA A 232 7.92 3.36 -17.74
C ALA A 232 7.96 3.78 -16.26
N GLN A 233 6.84 3.64 -15.55
CA GLN A 233 6.75 3.97 -14.13
C GLN A 233 7.51 2.99 -13.22
N ILE A 234 7.58 1.71 -13.59
CA ILE A 234 8.42 0.72 -12.89
C ILE A 234 9.89 1.11 -12.99
N GLU A 235 10.35 1.47 -14.19
CA GLU A 235 11.74 1.90 -14.43
C GLU A 235 12.06 3.20 -13.71
N ASP A 236 11.15 4.19 -13.74
CA ASP A 236 11.34 5.48 -13.07
C ASP A 236 11.47 5.32 -11.55
N ARG A 237 10.64 4.45 -10.95
CA ARG A 237 10.66 4.17 -9.51
C ARG A 237 11.81 3.27 -9.08
N ASN A 238 12.23 2.33 -9.92
CA ASN A 238 13.28 1.37 -9.60
C ASN A 238 14.30 1.25 -10.76
N PRO A 239 15.12 2.29 -10.99
CA PRO A 239 16.00 2.34 -12.16
C PRO A 239 16.93 1.13 -12.22
N GLY A 240 16.83 0.35 -13.30
CA GLY A 240 17.65 -0.83 -13.55
C GLY A 240 17.41 -2.05 -12.63
N VAL A 241 16.44 -2.00 -11.71
CA VAL A 241 16.15 -3.10 -10.77
C VAL A 241 15.36 -4.22 -11.44
N PHE A 242 14.41 -3.88 -12.30
CA PHE A 242 13.59 -4.87 -12.99
C PHE A 242 13.92 -4.94 -14.48
N SER A 243 14.00 -6.14 -15.03
CA SER A 243 14.04 -6.34 -16.48
C SER A 243 12.75 -6.92 -17.02
N VAL A 244 12.34 -6.43 -18.18
CA VAL A 244 11.09 -6.80 -18.85
C VAL A 244 11.39 -7.67 -20.07
N GLU A 245 10.81 -8.86 -20.12
CA GLU A 245 10.79 -9.73 -21.30
C GLU A 245 9.35 -9.95 -21.76
N TYR A 246 9.08 -9.86 -23.06
CA TYR A 246 7.75 -10.10 -23.60
C TYR A 246 7.62 -11.57 -23.98
N LEU A 247 6.75 -12.30 -23.29
CA LEU A 247 6.44 -13.70 -23.58
C LEU A 247 5.36 -13.82 -24.66
N GLU A 248 4.37 -12.92 -24.65
CA GLU A 248 3.30 -12.85 -25.64
C GLU A 248 2.92 -11.39 -25.92
N ARG A 249 2.68 -11.08 -27.20
CA ARG A 249 2.35 -9.73 -27.69
C ARG A 249 1.02 -9.70 -28.43
N GLY A 250 -0.10 -9.88 -27.72
CA GLY A 250 -1.46 -9.64 -28.22
C GLY A 250 -1.88 -10.45 -29.47
N PRO A 251 -3.13 -10.27 -29.94
CA PRO A 251 -4.16 -9.34 -29.46
C PRO A 251 -5.02 -9.86 -28.30
N GLU A 252 -4.95 -11.15 -27.95
CA GLU A 252 -5.83 -11.73 -26.90
C GLU A 252 -5.30 -11.52 -25.48
N ALA A 253 -3.97 -11.54 -25.30
CA ALA A 253 -3.33 -11.22 -24.04
C ALA A 253 -1.92 -10.65 -24.27
N TRP A 254 -1.45 -9.83 -23.32
CA TRP A 254 -0.06 -9.40 -23.24
C TRP A 254 0.56 -10.06 -22.03
N ARG A 255 1.56 -10.91 -22.24
CA ARG A 255 2.26 -11.64 -21.18
C ARG A 255 3.69 -11.14 -21.11
N LEU A 256 4.08 -10.60 -19.96
CA LEU A 256 5.42 -10.04 -19.73
C LEU A 256 6.05 -10.72 -18.52
N ARG A 257 7.29 -11.18 -18.65
CA ARG A 257 8.11 -11.62 -17.52
C ARG A 257 8.87 -10.42 -16.96
N LEU A 258 8.68 -10.14 -15.68
CA LEU A 258 9.35 -9.09 -14.93
C LEU A 258 10.34 -9.76 -13.96
N SER A 259 11.64 -9.63 -14.23
CA SER A 259 12.70 -10.24 -13.41
C SER A 259 13.36 -9.19 -12.51
N HIS A 260 13.45 -9.48 -11.22
CA HIS A 260 14.19 -8.66 -10.25
C HIS A 260 15.68 -9.02 -10.34
N ARG A 261 16.52 -8.05 -10.70
CA ARG A 261 17.97 -8.23 -10.88
C ARG A 261 18.74 -8.27 -9.56
#